data_AF-A0A6C7CVR5-F1
#
_entry.id   AF-A0A6C7CVR5-F1
#
_cell.length_a   1.000
_cell.length_b   1.000
_cell.length_c   1.000
_cell.angle_alpha   90.00
_cell.angle_beta   90.00
_cell.angle_gamma   90.00
#
_symmetry.space_group_name_H-M   'P 1'
#
loop_
_entity.id
_entity.type
_entity.pdbx_description
1 polymer ?
#
loop_
_entity_poly.entity_id
_entity_poly.type
_entity_poly.pdbx_seq_one_letter_code
_entity_poly.pdbx_strand_id
1 'polypeptide(L)'
;MGIMINQQLTIDLKILASALGCLDRHNLSEIITLGGIACSKSRADAILRGSGAVKNATGNSNIQGSKINRTATVTPDEFHAFCVGLKIWLESLETKE
;
A
#
# COMPACT_ATOMS: atom_id res chain seq x y z
N MET A 1 16.42 0.62 13.58
CA MET A 1 15.96 -0.79 13.54
C MET A 1 14.57 -0.96 12.89
N GLY A 2 13.63 0.00 13.00
CA GLY A 2 12.27 -0.14 12.43
C GLY A 2 12.12 -0.04 10.89
N ILE A 3 13.04 0.60 10.16
CA ILE A 3 12.92 0.78 8.70
C ILE A 3 13.08 -0.56 7.93
N MET A 4 13.97 -1.45 8.38
CA MET A 4 14.14 -2.78 7.76
C MET A 4 12.90 -3.67 7.93
N ILE A 5 12.21 -3.57 9.07
CA ILE A 5 10.96 -4.32 9.32
C ILE A 5 9.87 -3.84 8.35
N ASN A 6 9.67 -2.54 8.21
CA ASN A 6 8.65 -1.98 7.32
C ASN A 6 8.89 -2.32 5.84
N GLN A 7 10.16 -2.39 5.41
CA GLN A 7 10.51 -2.83 4.07
C GLN A 7 10.13 -4.29 3.83
N GLN A 8 10.45 -5.18 4.77
CA GLN A 8 10.08 -6.60 4.67
C GLN A 8 8.56 -6.78 4.66
N LEU A 9 7.83 -6.11 5.57
CA LEU A 9 6.37 -6.15 5.60
C LEU A 9 5.73 -5.64 4.29
N THR A 10 6.36 -4.65 3.66
CA THR A 10 5.91 -4.15 2.35
C THR A 10 6.09 -5.20 1.26
N ILE A 11 7.19 -5.95 1.30
CA ILE A 11 7.46 -7.06 0.37
C ILE A 11 6.45 -8.18 0.59
N ASP A 12 6.25 -8.60 1.84
CA ASP A 12 5.32 -9.67 2.21
C ASP A 12 3.89 -9.32 1.78
N LEU A 13 3.46 -8.08 2.00
CA LEU A 13 2.16 -7.59 1.55
C LEU A 13 2.01 -7.68 0.03
N LYS A 14 3.04 -7.28 -0.72
CA LYS A 14 2.99 -7.35 -2.20
C LYS A 14 2.96 -8.79 -2.70
N ILE A 15 3.69 -9.70 -2.06
CA ILE A 15 3.68 -11.12 -2.42
C ILE A 15 2.28 -11.70 -2.19
N LEU A 16 1.68 -11.45 -1.01
CA LEU A 16 0.34 -11.92 -0.69
C LEU A 16 -0.71 -11.33 -1.64
N ALA A 17 -0.69 -10.01 -1.85
CA ALA A 17 -1.63 -9.35 -2.75
C ALA A 17 -1.49 -9.83 -4.21
N SER A 18 -0.26 -10.11 -4.66
CA SER A 18 -0.02 -10.68 -5.99
C SER A 18 -0.55 -12.11 -6.10
N ALA A 19 -0.32 -12.94 -5.07
CA ALA A 19 -0.76 -14.34 -5.07
C ALA A 19 -2.31 -14.46 -5.09
N LEU A 20 -2.99 -13.49 -4.47
CA LEU A 20 -4.45 -13.45 -4.37
C LEU A 20 -5.12 -12.62 -5.48
N GLY A 21 -4.35 -12.11 -6.45
CA GLY A 21 -4.90 -11.33 -7.56
C GLY A 21 -5.46 -9.96 -7.18
N CYS A 22 -5.11 -9.41 -6.01
CA CYS A 22 -5.61 -8.12 -5.51
C CYS A 22 -4.54 -7.02 -5.50
N LEU A 23 -3.45 -7.18 -6.27
CA LEU A 23 -2.34 -6.24 -6.37
C LEU A 23 -2.67 -5.01 -7.24
N ASP A 24 -3.63 -4.21 -6.80
CA ASP A 24 -3.92 -2.90 -7.37
C ASP A 24 -4.31 -1.88 -6.30
N ARG A 25 -4.24 -0.60 -6.66
CA ARG A 25 -4.44 0.51 -5.70
C ARG A 25 -5.87 0.57 -5.13
N HIS A 26 -6.86 0.03 -5.84
CA HIS A 26 -8.26 0.08 -5.41
C HIS A 26 -8.48 -1.00 -4.36
N ASN A 27 -8.17 -2.25 -4.69
CA ASN A 27 -8.29 -3.37 -3.76
C ASN A 27 -7.42 -3.18 -2.52
N LEU A 28 -6.16 -2.75 -2.68
CA LEU A 28 -5.27 -2.55 -1.52
C LEU A 28 -5.77 -1.45 -0.56
N SER A 29 -6.30 -0.35 -1.10
CA SER A 29 -6.89 0.74 -0.31
C SER A 29 -8.13 0.28 0.44
N GLU A 30 -8.98 -0.50 -0.23
CA GLU A 30 -10.19 -1.06 0.36
C GLU A 30 -9.88 -2.08 1.46
N ILE A 31 -9.01 -3.06 1.18
CA ILE A 31 -8.60 -4.11 2.12
C ILE A 31 -8.04 -3.51 3.42
N ILE A 32 -7.11 -2.56 3.34
CA ILE A 32 -6.55 -1.91 4.53
C ILE A 32 -7.63 -1.14 5.31
N THR A 33 -8.56 -0.50 4.60
CA THR A 33 -9.68 0.24 5.22
C THR A 33 -10.66 -0.68 5.92
N LEU A 34 -10.97 -1.84 5.33
CA LEU A 34 -11.77 -2.90 5.96
C LEU A 34 -11.10 -3.44 7.24
N GLY A 35 -9.76 -3.46 7.27
CA GLY A 35 -8.97 -3.80 8.44
C GLY A 35 -8.96 -2.75 9.56
N GLY A 36 -9.64 -1.61 9.39
CA GLY A 36 -9.80 -0.59 10.41
C GLY A 36 -8.84 0.61 10.31
N ILE A 37 -7.98 0.67 9.29
CA ILE A 37 -7.07 1.81 9.06
C ILE A 37 -7.45 2.53 7.78
N ALA A 38 -7.80 3.81 7.88
CA ALA A 38 -8.13 4.62 6.71
C ALA A 38 -6.93 4.68 5.74
N CYS A 39 -7.08 4.05 4.57
CA CYS A 39 -6.06 4.01 3.53
C CYS A 39 -6.59 4.61 2.24
N SER A 40 -5.97 5.68 1.76
CA SER A 40 -6.33 6.30 0.49
C SER A 40 -5.74 5.55 -0.71
N LYS A 41 -6.39 5.67 -1.87
CA LYS A 41 -5.85 5.12 -3.15
C LYS A 41 -4.46 5.67 -3.49
N SER A 42 -4.14 6.90 -3.09
CA SER A 42 -2.81 7.48 -3.28
C SER A 42 -1.76 6.90 -2.34
N ARG A 43 -2.14 6.57 -1.10
CA ARG A 43 -1.28 5.83 -0.15
C ARG A 43 -1.01 4.41 -0.65
N ALA A 44 -2.06 3.70 -1.09
CA ALA A 44 -1.94 2.38 -1.70
C ALA A 44 -1.04 2.40 -2.95
N ASP A 45 -1.20 3.38 -3.84
CA ASP A 45 -0.32 3.58 -4.99
C ASP A 45 1.15 3.82 -4.59
N ALA A 46 1.39 4.61 -3.53
CA ALA A 46 2.73 4.85 -3.01
C ALA A 46 3.38 3.57 -2.45
N ILE A 47 2.59 2.70 -1.80
CA ILE A 47 3.05 1.39 -1.30
C ILE A 47 3.40 0.46 -2.46
N LEU A 48 2.55 0.40 -3.50
CA LEU A 48 2.72 -0.52 -4.64
C LEU A 48 3.94 -0.18 -5.50
N ARG A 49 4.32 1.10 -5.59
CA ARG A 49 5.49 1.55 -6.36
C ARG A 49 6.79 0.82 -5.99
N GLY A 50 7.66 0.64 -6.98
CA GLY A 50 9.02 0.12 -6.77
C GLY A 50 9.89 1.10 -5.97
N SER A 51 10.91 0.60 -5.27
CA SER A 51 11.80 1.39 -4.38
C SER A 51 12.50 2.57 -5.07
N GLY A 52 12.64 2.54 -6.40
CA GLY A 52 13.23 3.62 -7.20
C GLY A 52 12.23 4.60 -7.83
N ALA A 53 10.94 4.54 -7.50
CA ALA A 53 9.93 5.39 -8.14
C ALA A 53 10.04 6.84 -7.64
N VAL A 54 10.72 7.67 -8.42
CA VAL A 54 10.90 9.11 -8.17
C VAL A 54 9.98 9.93 -9.07
N LYS A 55 9.58 11.12 -8.61
CA LYS A 55 8.99 12.16 -9.47
C LYS A 55 9.67 13.47 -9.16
N ASN A 56 9.78 14.31 -10.19
CA ASN A 56 10.18 15.69 -10.01
C ASN A 56 9.06 16.41 -9.24
N ALA A 57 9.42 17.14 -8.19
CA ALA A 57 8.49 18.02 -7.51
C ALA A 57 8.03 19.10 -8.50
N THR A 58 6.72 19.14 -8.78
CA THR A 58 6.08 20.09 -9.69
C THR A 58 5.12 20.97 -8.90
N GLY A 59 5.27 22.29 -8.99
CA GLY A 59 4.46 23.30 -8.29
C GLY A 59 5.31 24.33 -7.54
N ASN A 60 4.70 25.43 -7.07
CA ASN A 60 5.28 26.54 -6.30
C ASN A 60 5.78 26.13 -4.89
N SER A 61 6.47 25.00 -4.78
CA SER A 61 7.13 24.56 -3.56
C SER A 61 8.63 24.87 -3.66
N ASN A 62 9.27 25.22 -2.53
CA ASN A 62 10.73 25.50 -2.43
C ASN A 62 11.65 24.34 -2.87
N ILE A 63 11.07 23.21 -3.30
CA ILE A 63 11.76 22.00 -3.76
C ILE A 63 11.49 21.71 -5.25
N GLN A 64 10.90 22.64 -6.00
CA GLN A 64 10.64 22.51 -7.42
C GLN A 64 11.90 22.08 -8.18
N GLY A 65 11.81 20.99 -8.95
CA GLY A 65 12.95 20.41 -9.68
C GLY A 65 13.74 19.34 -8.91
N SER A 66 13.51 19.16 -7.60
CA SER A 66 14.11 18.08 -6.82
C SER A 66 13.39 16.75 -7.04
N LYS A 67 14.15 15.64 -7.09
CA LYS A 67 13.60 14.27 -7.15
C LYS A 67 13.06 13.90 -5.77
N ILE A 68 11.74 13.75 -5.67
CA ILE A 68 11.09 13.24 -4.45
C ILE A 68 10.74 11.76 -4.63
N ASN A 69 11.00 10.97 -3.58
CA ASN A 69 10.63 9.57 -3.55
C ASN A 69 9.10 9.45 -3.44
N ARG A 70 8.49 8.68 -4.34
CA ARG A 70 7.04 8.40 -4.30
C ARG A 70 6.73 7.10 -3.58
N THR A 71 7.74 6.36 -3.17
CA THR A 71 7.56 5.05 -2.57
C THR A 71 7.38 5.19 -1.08
N ALA A 72 6.37 4.50 -0.58
CA ALA A 72 6.11 4.35 0.84
C ALA A 72 6.35 2.91 1.27
N THR A 73 6.82 2.73 2.50
CA THR A 73 6.74 1.45 3.19
C THR A 73 5.49 1.41 4.04
N VAL A 74 4.92 0.22 4.18
CA VAL A 74 3.82 -0.02 5.11
C VAL A 74 4.34 0.05 6.55
N THR A 75 3.51 0.57 7.43
CA THR A 75 3.68 0.45 8.87
C THR A 75 3.23 -0.93 9.35
N PRO A 76 3.65 -1.39 10.54
CA PRO A 76 3.15 -2.63 11.13
C PRO A 76 1.62 -2.64 11.27
N ASP A 77 1.03 -1.50 11.62
CA ASP A 77 -0.42 -1.36 11.76
C ASP A 77 -1.13 -1.48 10.41
N GLU A 78 -0.64 -0.81 9.35
CA GLU A 78 -1.17 -0.96 7.99
C GLU A 78 -1.06 -2.40 7.47
N PHE A 79 0.02 -3.10 7.80
CA PHE A 79 0.19 -4.52 7.46
C PHE A 79 -0.79 -5.40 8.22
N HIS A 80 -0.97 -5.17 9.53
CA HIS A 80 -1.95 -5.89 10.32
C HIS A 80 -3.38 -5.66 9.80
N ALA A 81 -3.74 -4.41 9.52
CA ALA A 81 -5.03 -4.06 8.92
C ALA A 81 -5.21 -4.74 7.56
N PHE A 82 -4.18 -4.80 6.72
CA PHE A 82 -4.24 -5.58 5.47
C PHE A 82 -4.61 -7.04 5.73
N CYS A 83 -3.95 -7.73 6.67
CA CYS A 83 -4.24 -9.12 6.99
C CYS A 83 -5.67 -9.34 7.53
N VAL A 84 -6.16 -8.44 8.39
CA VAL A 84 -7.53 -8.51 8.93
C VAL A 84 -8.57 -8.26 7.84
N GLY A 85 -8.40 -7.19 7.07
CA GLY A 85 -9.32 -6.81 6.01
C GLY A 85 -9.34 -7.79 4.84
N LEU A 86 -8.25 -8.52 4.61
CA LEU A 86 -8.15 -9.51 3.54
C LEU A 86 -9.20 -10.61 3.69
N LYS A 87 -9.44 -11.08 4.93
CA LYS A 87 -10.48 -12.06 5.21
C LYS A 87 -11.86 -11.56 4.79
N ILE A 88 -12.21 -10.34 5.21
CA ILE A 88 -13.50 -9.71 4.90
C ILE A 88 -13.67 -9.52 3.40
N TRP A 89 -12.60 -9.09 2.72
CA TRP A 89 -12.62 -8.89 1.27
C TRP A 89 -12.83 -10.21 0.52
N LEU A 90 -12.12 -11.29 0.90
CA LEU A 90 -12.30 -12.62 0.30
C LEU A 90 -13.73 -13.15 0.48
N GLU A 91 -14.28 -13.08 1.69
CA GLU A 91 -15.67 -13.46 1.96
C GLU A 91 -16.66 -12.64 1.09
N SER A 92 -16.37 -11.35 0.86
CA SER A 92 -17.21 -10.50 0.00
C SER A 92 -17.18 -10.88 -1.49
N LEU A 93 -16.15 -11.58 -1.95
CA LEU A 93 -16.07 -12.10 -3.31
C LEU A 93 -16.89 -13.38 -3.46
N GLU A 94 -16.83 -14.27 -2.47
CA GLU A 94 -17.61 -15.52 -2.44
C GLU A 94 -19.12 -15.25 -2.40
N THR A 95 -19.54 -14.13 -1.80
CA THR A 95 -20.97 -13.76 -1.71
C THR A 95 -21.49 -13.05 -2.97
N LYS A 96 -20.62 -12.69 -3.92
CA LYS A 96 -20.98 -12.00 -5.17
C LYS A 96 -21.19 -12.94 -6.36
N GLU A 97 -20.99 -14.25 -6.17
CA GLU A 97 -21.40 -15.30 -7.11
C GLU A 97 -22.85 -15.75 -6.84
#